data_AF-A0A6G9AZV8-F1
#
_entry.id   AF-A0A6G9AZV8-F1
#
_cell.length_a   1.000
_cell.length_b   1.000
_cell.length_c   1.000
_cell.angle_alpha   90.00
_cell.angle_beta   90.00
_cell.angle_gamma   90.00
#
_symmetry.space_group_name_H-M   'P 1'
#
loop_
_entity.id
_entity.type
_entity.pdbx_description
1 polymer ?
#
loop_
_entity_poly.entity_id
_entity_poly.type
_entity_poly.pdbx_seq_one_letter_code
_entity_poly.pdbx_strand_id
1 'polypeptide(L)' 'MTREQLILDCHVQIGIPDREMVFEVMNRSLLWLALASNSPFWLGTDTSYASFRTELWGHWPTAGIPQVFNTWADCVR' A
#
# COMPACT_ATOMS: atom_id res chain seq x y z
N MET A 1 -5.18 -7.05 17.16
CA MET A 1 -5.69 -6.86 15.79
C MET A 1 -6.72 -5.74 15.66
N THR A 2 -8.03 -5.91 15.88
CA THR A 2 -9.00 -4.82 15.58
C THR A 2 -8.83 -3.55 16.41
N ARG A 3 -8.32 -3.64 17.65
CA ARG A 3 -8.02 -2.47 18.50
C ARG A 3 -6.82 -1.63 18.05
N GLU A 4 -5.96 -2.16 17.18
CA GLU A 4 -4.74 -1.48 16.70
C GLU A 4 -4.93 -0.85 15.31
N GLN A 5 -6.13 -1.00 14.72
CA GLN A 5 -6.42 -0.62 13.33
C GLN A 5 -6.82 0.85 13.17
N LEU A 6 -6.50 1.70 14.14
CA LEU A 6 -6.77 3.14 14.07
C LEU A 6 -5.65 3.82 13.28
N ILE A 7 -5.54 3.47 12.00
CA ILE A 7 -4.64 4.07 11.03
C ILE A 7 -5.44 4.90 10.02
N LEU A 8 -4.81 5.92 9.46
CA LEU A 8 -5.38 6.77 8.42
C LEU A 8 -4.47 6.73 7.20
N ASP A 9 -5.09 6.69 6.03
CA ASP A 9 -4.42 6.70 4.75
C ASP A 9 -5.08 7.67 3.77
N CYS A 10 -4.51 7.75 2.57
CA CYS A 10 -5.05 8.52 1.46
C CYS A 10 -5.20 7.59 0.26
N HIS A 11 -6.45 7.41 -0.18
CA HIS A 11 -6.74 6.64 -1.38
C HIS A 11 -6.85 7.57 -2.58
N VAL A 12 -6.07 7.29 -3.62
CA VAL A 12 -6.12 7.99 -4.90
C VAL A 12 -6.66 7.04 -5.96
N GLN A 13 -7.72 7.43 -6.64
CA GLN A 13 -8.35 6.67 -7.71
C GLN A 13 -7.98 7.30 -9.05
N ILE A 14 -7.47 6.48 -9.99
CA ILE A 14 -7.00 6.93 -11.29
C ILE A 14 -7.72 6.13 -12.37
N GLY A 15 -8.41 6.82 -13.29
CA GLY A 15 -9.03 6.18 -14.45
C GLY A 15 -8.00 5.86 -15.52
N ILE A 16 -7.88 4.57 -15.89
CA ILE A 16 -6.95 4.09 -16.92
C ILE A 16 -7.77 3.59 -18.12
N PRO A 17 -7.49 4.09 -19.35
CA PRO A 17 -8.30 3.75 -20.52
C PRO A 17 -8.02 2.35 -21.08
N ASP A 18 -6.81 1.82 -20.89
CA ASP A 18 -6.39 0.49 -21.33
C ASP A 18 -6.12 -0.41 -20.12
N ARG A 19 -6.70 -1.62 -20.14
CA ARG A 19 -6.59 -2.59 -19.04
C ARG A 19 -5.18 -3.12 -18.87
N GLU A 20 -4.42 -3.26 -19.95
CA GLU A 20 -3.04 -3.78 -19.87
C GLU A 20 -2.09 -2.73 -19.26
N MET A 21 -2.36 -1.43 -19.50
CA MET A 21 -1.57 -0.33 -18.92
C MET A 21 -1.68 -0.25 -17.38
N VAL A 22 -2.74 -0.81 -16.78
CA VAL A 22 -2.94 -0.81 -15.32
C VAL A 22 -1.74 -1.40 -14.59
N PHE A 23 -1.18 -2.50 -15.09
CA PHE A 23 -0.08 -3.19 -14.42
C PHE A 23 1.23 -2.43 -14.49
N GLU A 24 1.51 -1.74 -15.61
CA GLU A 24 2.67 -0.86 -15.70
C GLU A 24 2.61 0.28 -14.68
N VAL A 25 1.42 0.87 -14.50
CA VAL A 25 1.19 1.93 -13.53
C VAL A 25 1.33 1.39 -12.10
N MET A 26 0.69 0.26 -11.79
CA MET A 26 0.79 -0.38 -10.47
C MET A 26 2.23 -0.73 -10.11
N ASN A 27 2.99 -1.34 -11.04
CA ASN A 27 4.37 -1.76 -10.80
C ASN A 27 5.31 -0.56 -10.52
N ARG A 28 5.02 0.62 -11.07
CA ARG A 28 5.79 1.86 -10.82
C ARG A 28 5.33 2.63 -9.58
N SER A 29 4.16 2.31 -9.05
CA SER A 29 3.53 3.09 -7.98
C SER A 29 4.18 2.92 -6.59
N LEU A 30 5.05 1.92 -6.43
CA LEU A 30 5.73 1.63 -5.15
C LEU A 30 6.57 2.82 -4.63
N LEU A 31 7.07 3.67 -5.52
CA LEU A 31 7.83 4.87 -5.15
C LEU A 31 7.01 5.85 -4.29
N TRP A 32 5.69 5.93 -4.52
CA TRP A 32 4.82 6.87 -3.81
C TRP A 32 4.67 6.54 -2.33
N LEU A 33 4.83 5.27 -1.95
CA LEU A 33 4.70 4.85 -0.55
C LEU A 33 5.80 5.46 0.34
N ALA A 34 7.03 5.54 -0.19
CA ALA A 34 8.14 6.18 0.52
C ALA A 34 7.89 7.69 0.69
N LEU A 35 7.43 8.37 -0.38
CA LEU A 35 7.17 9.80 -0.35
C LEU A 35 6.01 10.20 0.59
N ALA A 36 5.00 9.33 0.72
CA ALA A 36 3.84 9.56 1.56
C ALA A 36 4.04 9.14 3.04
N SER A 37 5.24 8.70 3.43
CA SER A 37 5.55 8.28 4.79
C SER A 37 5.44 9.46 5.76
N ASN A 38 4.52 9.36 6.73
CA ASN A 38 4.24 10.46 7.67
C ASN A 38 3.72 9.98 9.03
N SER A 39 3.95 8.71 9.39
CA SER A 39 3.43 8.12 10.63
C SER A 39 4.56 7.48 11.47
N PRO A 40 5.48 8.29 12.03
CA PRO A 40 6.59 7.77 12.82
C PRO A 40 6.22 7.44 14.27
N PHE A 41 5.08 7.95 14.77
CA PHE A 41 4.64 7.74 16.14
C PHE A 41 3.45 6.76 16.21
N TRP A 42 3.39 5.99 17.29
CA TRP A 42 2.24 5.15 17.64
C TRP A 42 1.99 5.21 19.15
N LEU A 43 0.75 5.49 19.55
CA LEU A 43 0.35 5.65 20.96
C LEU A 43 1.30 6.58 21.76
N GLY A 44 1.76 7.66 21.13
CA GLY A 44 2.67 8.64 21.74
C GLY A 44 4.14 8.22 21.79
N THR A 45 4.51 7.05 21.27
CA THR A 45 5.89 6.54 21.25
C THR A 45 6.48 6.64 19.84
N ASP A 46 7.74 7.08 19.75
CA ASP A 46 8.52 7.02 18.50
C ASP A 46 8.83 5.57 18.16
N THR A 47 8.43 5.15 16.97
CA THR A 47 8.55 3.76 16.50
C THR A 47 9.86 3.50 15.76
N SER A 48 10.66 4.54 15.48
CA SER A 48 11.84 4.50 14.61
C SER A 48 11.55 4.18 13.12
N TYR A 49 10.29 3.95 12.75
CA TYR A 49 9.86 3.82 11.37
C TYR A 49 9.45 5.19 10.80
N ALA A 50 9.67 5.42 9.51
CA ALA A 50 9.07 6.57 8.82
C ALA A 50 7.54 6.40 8.61
N SER A 51 7.09 5.15 8.46
CA SER A 51 5.69 4.78 8.24
C SER A 51 5.29 3.56 9.07
N PHE A 52 5.04 3.74 10.36
CA PHE A 52 4.57 2.66 11.23
C PHE A 52 3.19 2.11 10.85
N ARG A 53 2.33 2.91 10.20
CA ARG A 53 1.03 2.43 9.72
C ARG A 53 1.18 1.29 8.70
N THR A 54 2.28 1.28 7.94
CA THR A 54 2.56 0.22 6.96
C THR A 54 2.86 -1.11 7.66
N GLU A 55 3.62 -1.08 8.75
CA GLU A 55 3.89 -2.26 9.58
C GLU A 55 2.60 -2.78 10.23
N LEU A 56 1.77 -1.90 10.80
CA LEU A 56 0.47 -2.28 11.36
C LEU A 56 -0.48 -2.89 10.33
N TRP A 57 -0.50 -2.35 9.11
CA TRP A 57 -1.30 -2.89 8.02
C TRP A 57 -0.83 -4.30 7.62
N GLY A 58 0.49 -4.53 7.63
CA GLY A 58 1.13 -5.81 7.31
C GLY A 58 0.70 -7.00 8.20
N HIS A 59 0.02 -6.76 9.32
CA HIS A 59 -0.56 -7.83 10.13
C HIS A 59 -1.73 -8.56 9.46
N TRP A 60 -2.36 -7.98 8.43
CA TRP A 60 -3.41 -8.67 7.68
C TRP A 60 -2.83 -9.68 6.68
N PRO A 61 -3.43 -10.88 6.54
CA PRO A 61 -2.98 -11.87 5.54
C PRO A 61 -3.02 -11.37 4.09
N THR A 62 -3.84 -10.36 3.82
CA THR A 62 -4.03 -9.76 2.49
C THR A 62 -3.26 -8.44 2.31
N ALA A 63 -2.54 -7.98 3.34
CA ALA A 63 -1.73 -6.78 3.24
C ALA A 63 -0.39 -7.05 2.55
N GLY A 64 0.25 -5.96 2.14
CA GLY A 64 1.55 -5.98 1.49
C GLY A 64 1.50 -5.49 0.05
N ILE A 65 2.65 -5.62 -0.61
CA ILE A 65 2.82 -5.24 -2.00
C ILE A 65 2.25 -6.36 -2.87
N PRO A 66 1.34 -6.05 -3.83
CA PRO A 66 0.86 -7.04 -4.77
C PRO A 66 2.01 -7.70 -5.55
N GLN A 67 1.82 -8.95 -5.98
CA GLN A 67 2.75 -9.58 -6.91
C GLN A 67 2.84 -8.80 -8.22
N VAL A 68 3.94 -8.97 -8.94
CA VAL A 68 4.11 -8.38 -10.27
C VAL A 68 3.17 -9.10 -11.24
N PHE A 69 2.26 -8.35 -11.84
CA PHE A 69 1.40 -8.82 -12.91
C PHE A 69 1.89 -8.23 -14.24
N ASN A 70 1.84 -9.04 -15.31
CA ASN A 70 2.21 -8.60 -16.65
C ASN A 70 0.99 -8.46 -17.57
N THR A 71 -0.06 -9.23 -17.31
CA THR A 71 -1.29 -9.23 -18.11
C THR A 71 -2.53 -9.30 -17.24
N TRP A 72 -3.67 -8.91 -17.81
CA TRP A 72 -4.96 -9.07 -17.12
C TRP A 72 -5.26 -10.53 -16.76
N ALA A 73 -4.85 -11.47 -17.63
CA ALA A 73 -5.03 -12.90 -17.41
C ALA A 73 -4.27 -13.42 -16.18
N ASP A 74 -3.11 -12.83 -15.84
CA ASP A 74 -2.34 -13.18 -14.65
C ASP A 74 -3.03 -12.73 -13.36
N CYS A 75 -3.76 -11.62 -13.41
CA CYS A 75 -4.45 -11.04 -12.25
C CYS A 75 -5.74 -11.78 -11.90
N VAL A 76 -6.42 -12.38 -12.88
CA VAL A 76 -7.70 -13.08 -12.68
C VAL A 76 -7.57 -14.58 -12.43
N ARG A 77 -6.33 -15.09 -12.39
CA ARG A 77 -6.02 -16.48 -12.05
C ARG A 77 -6.01 -16.70 -10.55
#